data_AF-A0AAD7TZ63-F1
#
_entry.id   AF-A0AAD7TZ63-F1
#
_cell.length_a   1.000
_cell.length_b   1.000
_cell.length_c   1.000
_cell.angle_alpha   90.00
_cell.angle_beta   90.00
_cell.angle_gamma   90.00
#
_symmetry.space_group_name_H-M   'P 1'
#
loop_
_entity.id
_entity.type
_entity.pdbx_description
1 polymer ?
#
loop_
_entity_poly.entity_id
_entity_poly.type
_entity_poly.pdbx_seq_one_letter_code
_entity_poly.pdbx_strand_id
1 'polypeptide(L)'
;MDPAQVSEIIAIYQSTQSTTFCVAALIALAVYSWFINLNDELSLFWPCPTKGVSLLYFAIRYLPFFEPVLSMITAYPMSDEWLAMSIHPDLGFRCDLILRVGQVLTLAVYIAPTIFSANRAYALSEQTRFIYCVVLILSLAPFFVNLISSIVWVKSANLPPPLFCSQENLTPAPISLISETQLSLIIADLVVILVTWRATYKVIKETGGLLKTSITQVLLFNVLMQRPVNQSALAAQYLPNYPDRSLRTSLHTSALEPVRPGTRLTHIPSQITTFGDVSYVPAFLDLLMSILNADFLLNLQKAASSSSSSYADSAQLGSGGLPSLNFAAISQSNHAGFAADADDVSLPEASPGA
;
A
#
# COMPACT_ATOMS: atom_id res chain seq x y z
N MET A 1 37.54 -24.30 -8.76
CA MET A 1 36.53 -23.25 -8.95
C MET A 1 37.19 -22.18 -9.78
N ASP A 2 36.57 -21.80 -10.91
CA ASP A 2 37.13 -20.80 -11.82
C ASP A 2 37.09 -19.41 -11.14
N PRO A 3 38.15 -18.58 -11.20
CA PRO A 3 38.11 -17.21 -10.68
C PRO A 3 36.90 -16.40 -11.16
N ALA A 4 36.38 -16.65 -12.37
CA ALA A 4 35.18 -15.98 -12.87
C ALA A 4 33.94 -16.27 -11.99
N GLN A 5 33.73 -17.53 -11.61
CA GLN A 5 32.62 -17.95 -10.75
C GLN A 5 32.73 -17.34 -9.34
N VAL A 6 33.96 -17.22 -8.82
CA VAL A 6 34.18 -16.62 -7.50
C VAL A 6 33.80 -15.14 -7.51
N SER A 7 34.19 -14.40 -8.56
CA SER A 7 33.84 -12.98 -8.68
C SER A 7 32.33 -12.74 -8.80
N GLU A 8 31.61 -13.62 -9.51
CA GLU A 8 30.16 -13.54 -9.67
C GLU A 8 29.44 -13.74 -8.32
N ILE A 9 29.87 -14.74 -7.54
CA ILE A 9 29.29 -15.01 -6.21
C ILE A 9 29.54 -13.84 -5.25
N ILE A 10 30.74 -13.25 -5.27
CA ILE A 10 31.05 -12.08 -4.44
C ILE A 10 30.14 -10.90 -4.80
N ALA A 11 29.92 -10.65 -6.10
CA ALA A 11 29.04 -9.59 -6.56
C ALA A 11 27.59 -9.79 -6.09
N ILE A 12 27.08 -11.03 -6.17
CA ILE A 12 25.73 -11.39 -5.68
C ILE A 12 25.62 -11.19 -4.16
N TYR A 13 26.65 -11.57 -3.40
CA TYR A 13 26.66 -11.39 -1.95
C TYR A 13 26.64 -9.92 -1.56
N GLN A 14 27.47 -9.08 -2.21
CA GLN A 14 27.52 -7.65 -1.92
C GLN A 14 26.22 -6.93 -2.27
N SER A 15 25.59 -7.26 -3.41
CA SER A 15 24.30 -6.67 -3.77
C SER A 15 23.21 -7.08 -2.79
N THR A 16 23.16 -8.36 -2.41
CA THR A 16 22.18 -8.89 -1.45
C THR A 16 22.32 -8.23 -0.08
N GLN A 17 23.55 -8.07 0.40
CA GLN A 17 23.81 -7.44 1.70
C GLN A 17 23.35 -5.97 1.73
N SER A 18 23.63 -5.22 0.66
CA SER A 18 23.15 -3.83 0.52
C SER A 18 21.62 -3.78 0.57
N THR A 19 20.95 -4.69 -0.13
CA THR A 19 19.49 -4.82 -0.13
C THR A 19 18.95 -5.06 1.27
N THR A 20 19.53 -6.00 2.01
CA THR A 20 19.09 -6.30 3.38
C THR A 20 19.21 -5.08 4.29
N PHE A 21 20.30 -4.31 4.20
CA PHE A 21 20.45 -3.09 4.99
C PHE A 21 19.44 -2.00 4.62
N CYS A 22 19.17 -1.79 3.33
CA CYS A 22 18.16 -0.84 2.87
C CYS A 22 16.76 -1.22 3.35
N VAL A 23 16.38 -2.49 3.23
CA VAL A 23 15.08 -2.99 3.70
C VAL A 23 14.97 -2.88 5.23
N ALA A 24 16.04 -3.20 5.97
CA ALA A 24 16.06 -3.02 7.43
C ALA A 24 15.86 -1.56 7.84
N ALA A 25 16.54 -0.62 7.17
CA ALA A 25 16.39 0.80 7.41
C ALA A 25 14.95 1.28 7.12
N LEU A 26 14.33 0.75 6.06
CA LEU A 26 12.94 1.06 5.70
C LEU A 26 11.94 0.55 6.74
N ILE A 27 12.09 -0.70 7.19
CA ILE A 27 11.27 -1.26 8.26
C ILE A 27 11.43 -0.41 9.53
N ALA A 28 12.66 -0.04 9.89
CA ALA A 28 12.91 0.79 11.07
C ALA A 28 12.23 2.17 10.96
N LEU A 29 12.31 2.83 9.81
CA LEU A 29 11.65 4.11 9.56
C LEU A 29 10.13 4.00 9.65
N ALA A 30 9.56 2.95 9.05
CA ALA A 30 8.12 2.73 9.06
C ALA A 30 7.61 2.38 10.47
N VAL A 31 8.35 1.55 11.21
CA VAL A 31 8.06 1.24 12.62
C VAL A 31 8.15 2.51 13.49
N TYR A 32 9.15 3.36 13.26
CA TYR A 32 9.26 4.64 13.94
C TYR A 32 8.06 5.56 13.66
N SER A 33 7.66 5.68 12.39
CA SER A 33 6.45 6.43 11.99
C SER A 33 5.18 5.86 12.61
N TRP A 34 5.13 4.53 12.79
CA TRP A 34 4.02 3.87 13.45
C TRP A 34 3.93 4.27 14.93
N PHE A 35 5.04 4.20 15.66
CA PHE A 35 5.07 4.55 17.08
C PHE A 35 4.67 6.01 17.35
N ILE A 36 5.07 6.95 16.50
CA ILE A 36 4.73 8.37 16.68
C ILE A 36 3.22 8.59 16.58
N ASN A 37 2.56 7.95 15.60
CA ASN A 37 1.15 8.20 15.31
C ASN A 37 0.21 7.24 16.06
N LEU A 38 0.74 6.24 16.76
CA LEU A 38 -0.04 5.20 17.45
C LEU A 38 -1.04 5.79 18.46
N ASN A 39 -0.67 6.82 19.22
CA ASN A 39 -1.57 7.43 20.20
C ASN A 39 -2.78 8.10 19.53
N ASP A 40 -2.53 8.86 18.45
CA ASP A 40 -3.59 9.52 17.68
C ASP A 40 -4.47 8.46 16.99
N GLU A 41 -3.90 7.38 16.47
CA GLU A 41 -4.62 6.25 15.86
C GLU A 41 -5.56 5.54 16.82
N LEU A 42 -5.07 5.19 18.01
CA LEU A 42 -5.84 4.53 19.05
C LEU A 42 -6.99 5.41 19.54
N SER A 43 -6.81 6.73 19.56
CA SER A 43 -7.88 7.65 19.98
C SER A 43 -8.94 7.89 18.89
N LEU A 44 -8.57 7.86 17.61
CA LEU A 44 -9.45 8.25 16.51
C LEU A 44 -10.13 7.05 15.82
N PHE A 45 -9.39 5.97 15.57
CA PHE A 45 -9.88 4.87 14.73
C PHE A 45 -10.39 3.66 15.50
N TRP A 46 -9.80 3.37 16.66
CA TRP A 46 -10.18 2.20 17.48
C TRP A 46 -11.54 2.30 18.18
N PRO A 47 -11.98 3.45 18.71
CA PRO A 47 -13.29 3.52 19.38
C PRO A 47 -14.47 3.53 18.39
N CYS A 48 -14.22 3.72 17.10
CA CYS A 48 -15.27 3.88 16.10
C CYS A 48 -15.76 2.52 15.55
N PRO A 49 -17.05 2.16 15.69
CA PRO A 49 -17.62 0.93 15.14
C PRO A 49 -17.77 0.95 13.61
N THR A 50 -17.28 1.97 12.93
CA THR A 50 -17.39 2.15 11.47
C THR A 50 -16.40 1.26 10.72
N LYS A 51 -16.91 0.10 10.28
CA LYS A 51 -16.11 -1.01 9.73
C LYS A 51 -15.40 -0.71 8.40
N GLY A 52 -15.80 0.32 7.64
CA GLY A 52 -15.26 0.61 6.31
C GLY A 52 -13.98 1.45 6.32
N VAL A 53 -14.07 2.68 6.82
CA VAL A 53 -12.96 3.65 6.79
C VAL A 53 -11.80 3.20 7.67
N SER A 54 -12.09 2.66 8.85
CA SER A 54 -11.04 2.11 9.74
C SER A 54 -10.34 0.92 9.07
N LEU A 55 -11.07 0.00 8.43
CA LEU A 55 -10.46 -1.12 7.73
C LEU A 55 -9.58 -0.66 6.56
N LEU A 56 -10.05 0.33 5.78
CA LEU A 56 -9.26 0.91 4.70
C LEU A 56 -7.97 1.56 5.24
N TYR A 57 -8.07 2.30 6.35
CA TYR A 57 -6.91 2.87 7.03
C TYR A 57 -5.92 1.79 7.46
N PHE A 58 -6.40 0.72 8.11
CA PHE A 58 -5.57 -0.41 8.51
C PHE A 58 -4.92 -1.10 7.30
N ALA A 59 -5.66 -1.26 6.19
CA ALA A 59 -5.13 -1.86 4.97
C ALA A 59 -4.01 -1.01 4.36
N ILE A 60 -4.22 0.31 4.18
CA ILE A 60 -3.21 1.22 3.63
C ILE A 60 -1.95 1.22 4.50
N ARG A 61 -2.13 1.25 5.82
CA ARG A 61 -1.04 1.44 6.76
C ARG A 61 -0.27 0.15 7.03
N TYR A 62 -0.94 -0.96 7.30
CA TYR A 62 -0.28 -2.17 7.82
C TYR A 62 0.08 -3.17 6.72
N LEU A 63 -0.64 -3.26 5.59
CA LEU A 63 -0.32 -4.22 4.53
C LEU A 63 1.11 -4.05 3.96
N PRO A 64 1.60 -2.82 3.71
CA PRO A 64 2.96 -2.63 3.17
C PRO A 64 4.08 -3.07 4.10
N PHE A 65 3.83 -3.25 5.40
CA PHE A 65 4.84 -3.74 6.34
C PHE A 65 5.13 -5.22 6.20
N PHE A 66 4.15 -6.00 5.77
CA PHE A 66 4.29 -7.45 5.79
C PHE A 66 5.24 -7.94 4.69
N GLU A 67 5.30 -7.29 3.53
CA GLU A 67 6.22 -7.68 2.44
C GLU A 67 7.70 -7.63 2.87
N PRO A 68 8.23 -6.51 3.40
CA PRO A 68 9.63 -6.44 3.78
C PRO A 68 9.94 -7.33 4.99
N VAL A 69 8.95 -7.57 5.87
CA VAL A 69 9.07 -8.53 6.98
C VAL A 69 9.17 -9.96 6.44
N LEU A 70 8.32 -10.35 5.48
CA LEU A 70 8.42 -11.66 4.84
C LEU A 70 9.74 -11.82 4.09
N SER A 71 10.19 -10.77 3.39
CA SER A 71 11.49 -10.74 2.71
C SER A 71 12.64 -10.96 3.69
N MET A 72 12.61 -10.30 4.85
CA MET A 72 13.57 -10.54 5.94
C MET A 72 13.52 -11.97 6.48
N ILE A 73 12.32 -12.53 6.70
CA ILE A 73 12.17 -13.92 7.17
C ILE A 73 12.77 -14.90 6.16
N THR A 74 12.63 -14.63 4.85
CA THR A 74 13.22 -15.49 3.80
C THR A 74 14.72 -15.28 3.59
N ALA A 75 15.25 -14.10 3.95
CA ALA A 75 16.67 -13.79 3.78
C ALA A 75 17.56 -14.44 4.84
N TYR A 76 17.02 -14.71 6.03
CA TYR A 76 17.77 -15.43 7.05
C TYR A 76 17.82 -16.92 6.73
N PRO A 77 18.99 -17.56 6.87
CA PRO A 77 19.11 -19.00 6.71
C PRO A 77 18.23 -19.68 7.75
N MET A 78 17.08 -20.19 7.31
CA MET A 78 16.35 -21.19 8.07
C MET A 78 17.24 -22.43 8.09
N SER A 79 18.15 -22.50 9.07
CA SER A 79 19.01 -23.68 9.24
C SER A 79 18.09 -24.90 9.34
N ASP A 80 18.34 -25.90 8.51
CA ASP A 80 17.52 -27.12 8.43
C ASP A 80 17.34 -27.79 9.82
N GLU A 81 18.29 -27.56 10.75
CA GLU A 81 18.22 -28.03 12.14
C GLU A 81 17.12 -27.36 12.98
N TRP A 82 16.82 -26.07 12.77
CA TRP A 82 15.74 -25.38 13.48
C TRP A 82 14.36 -25.81 12.96
N LEU A 83 14.22 -26.02 11.65
CA LEU A 83 12.95 -26.46 11.04
C LEU A 83 12.63 -27.92 11.37
N ALA A 84 13.64 -28.77 11.56
CA ALA A 84 13.46 -30.15 11.99
C ALA A 84 13.00 -30.27 13.46
N MET A 85 13.28 -29.25 14.28
CA MET A 85 13.04 -29.31 15.73
C MET A 85 11.69 -28.68 16.15
N SER A 86 11.16 -27.73 15.39
CA SER A 86 9.91 -27.05 15.74
C SER A 86 8.78 -27.40 14.78
N ILE A 87 7.91 -28.31 15.27
CA ILE A 87 6.48 -28.41 14.96
C ILE A 87 6.16 -29.11 13.62
N HIS A 88 5.85 -30.41 13.71
CA HIS A 88 5.22 -31.28 12.71
C HIS A 88 5.86 -31.33 11.30
N PRO A 89 6.34 -32.49 10.83
CA PRO A 89 6.89 -32.66 9.47
C PRO A 89 5.87 -32.32 8.35
N ASP A 90 4.58 -32.28 8.67
CA ASP A 90 3.51 -31.91 7.74
C ASP A 90 3.22 -30.40 7.68
N LEU A 91 3.68 -29.62 8.67
CA LEU A 91 3.48 -28.17 8.75
C LEU A 91 4.76 -27.38 8.47
N GLY A 92 5.76 -28.01 7.83
CA GLY A 92 6.95 -27.32 7.38
C GLY A 92 6.57 -26.14 6.49
N PHE A 93 7.10 -24.96 6.82
CA PHE A 93 6.94 -23.75 6.02
C PHE A 93 7.41 -24.03 4.58
N ARG A 94 6.48 -24.27 3.67
CA ARG A 94 6.80 -24.50 2.27
C ARG A 94 7.21 -23.17 1.66
N CYS A 95 8.39 -23.13 1.05
CA CYS A 95 8.88 -22.01 0.26
C CYS A 95 7.81 -21.45 -0.69
N ASP A 96 7.06 -22.35 -1.33
CA ASP A 96 5.90 -22.05 -2.18
C ASP A 96 4.84 -21.20 -1.47
N LEU A 97 4.49 -21.53 -0.22
CA LEU A 97 3.48 -20.80 0.54
C LEU A 97 3.95 -19.38 0.88
N ILE A 98 5.19 -19.23 1.35
CA ILE A 98 5.73 -17.89 1.73
C ILE A 98 5.76 -16.99 0.50
N LEU A 99 6.25 -17.49 -0.64
CA LEU A 99 6.32 -16.72 -1.87
C LEU A 99 4.92 -16.36 -2.39
N ARG A 100 3.95 -17.28 -2.34
CA ARG A 100 2.56 -17.00 -2.72
C ARG A 100 1.91 -15.96 -1.81
N VAL A 101 2.09 -16.08 -0.50
CA VAL A 101 1.57 -15.12 0.48
C VAL A 101 2.19 -13.74 0.24
N GLY A 102 3.52 -13.69 0.06
CA GLY A 102 4.23 -12.46 -0.29
C GLY A 102 3.66 -11.80 -1.55
N GLN A 103 3.47 -12.56 -2.63
CA GLN A 103 2.89 -12.05 -3.87
C GLN A 103 1.45 -11.53 -3.70
N VAL A 104 0.58 -12.30 -3.03
CA VAL A 104 -0.81 -11.89 -2.78
C VAL A 104 -0.85 -10.59 -1.97
N LEU A 105 0.04 -10.46 -0.99
CA LEU A 105 0.13 -9.32 -0.12
C LEU A 105 0.68 -8.08 -0.83
N THR A 106 1.72 -8.23 -1.66
CA THR A 106 2.19 -7.17 -2.56
C THR A 106 1.06 -6.68 -3.45
N LEU A 107 0.25 -7.59 -4.01
CA LEU A 107 -0.90 -7.23 -4.81
C LEU A 107 -2.01 -6.56 -3.98
N ALA A 108 -2.24 -7.02 -2.75
CA ALA A 108 -3.26 -6.47 -1.85
C ALA A 108 -2.97 -5.01 -1.46
N VAL A 109 -1.70 -4.60 -1.39
CA VAL A 109 -1.31 -3.20 -1.14
C VAL A 109 -1.91 -2.25 -2.18
N TYR A 110 -2.10 -2.67 -3.43
CA TYR A 110 -2.72 -1.84 -4.47
C TYR A 110 -4.25 -1.69 -4.32
N ILE A 111 -4.93 -2.56 -3.57
CA ILE A 111 -6.39 -2.50 -3.41
C ILE A 111 -6.80 -1.22 -2.66
N ALA A 112 -6.04 -0.83 -1.65
CA ALA A 112 -6.46 0.26 -0.80
C ALA A 112 -6.35 1.65 -1.49
N PRO A 113 -5.26 1.98 -2.22
CA PRO A 113 -5.20 3.18 -3.07
C PRO A 113 -6.25 3.21 -4.19
N THR A 114 -6.59 2.06 -4.78
CA THR A 114 -7.58 2.01 -5.86
C THR A 114 -8.99 2.29 -5.34
N ILE A 115 -9.37 1.75 -4.18
CA ILE A 115 -10.63 2.09 -3.50
C ILE A 115 -10.67 3.59 -3.16
N PHE A 116 -9.57 4.13 -2.66
CA PHE A 116 -9.47 5.55 -2.34
C PHE A 116 -9.67 6.45 -3.57
N SER A 117 -9.01 6.11 -4.68
CA SER A 117 -9.14 6.82 -5.95
C SER A 117 -10.56 6.75 -6.51
N ALA A 118 -11.19 5.56 -6.48
CA ALA A 118 -12.57 5.37 -6.92
C ALA A 118 -13.56 6.19 -6.06
N ASN A 119 -13.41 6.20 -4.74
CA ASN A 119 -14.23 7.01 -3.83
C ASN A 119 -14.08 8.52 -4.12
N ARG A 120 -12.87 8.99 -4.44
CA ARG A 120 -12.63 10.37 -4.84
C ARG A 120 -13.37 10.71 -6.14
N ALA A 121 -13.29 9.84 -7.15
CA ALA A 121 -14.02 10.04 -8.40
C ALA A 121 -15.54 10.04 -8.19
N TYR A 122 -16.05 9.17 -7.32
CA TYR A 122 -17.47 9.11 -6.96
C TYR A 122 -17.97 10.40 -6.31
N ALA A 123 -17.23 10.92 -5.33
CA ALA A 123 -17.58 12.14 -4.62
C ALA A 123 -17.61 13.37 -5.55
N LEU A 124 -16.69 13.43 -6.52
CA LEU A 124 -16.59 14.55 -7.46
C LEU A 124 -17.60 14.47 -8.61
N SER A 125 -18.05 13.26 -8.97
CA SER A 125 -18.95 13.05 -10.10
C SER A 125 -20.44 13.11 -9.73
N GLU A 126 -20.82 13.99 -8.80
CA GLU A 126 -22.22 14.15 -8.36
C GLU A 126 -22.86 12.80 -7.96
N GLN A 127 -22.07 11.89 -7.38
CA GLN A 127 -22.51 10.57 -6.91
C GLN A 127 -23.02 9.61 -7.99
N THR A 128 -22.60 9.78 -9.25
CA THR A 128 -22.89 8.78 -10.28
C THR A 128 -22.15 7.47 -10.00
N ARG A 129 -22.91 6.41 -9.71
CA ARG A 129 -22.37 5.06 -9.41
C ARG A 129 -21.58 4.47 -10.60
N PHE A 130 -21.92 4.89 -11.82
CA PHE A 130 -21.26 4.41 -13.04
C PHE A 130 -19.77 4.75 -13.08
N ILE A 131 -19.38 6.01 -12.80
CA ILE A 131 -17.97 6.41 -12.84
C ILE A 131 -17.16 5.68 -11.77
N TYR A 132 -17.74 5.50 -10.57
CA TYR A 132 -17.13 4.70 -9.51
C TYR A 132 -16.80 3.29 -9.99
N CYS A 133 -17.78 2.56 -10.54
CA CYS A 133 -17.58 1.19 -11.01
C CYS A 133 -16.55 1.13 -12.14
N VAL A 134 -16.58 2.06 -13.09
CA VAL A 134 -15.62 2.11 -14.20
C VAL A 134 -14.20 2.30 -13.69
N VAL A 135 -13.96 3.29 -12.83
CA VAL A 135 -12.64 3.56 -12.25
C VAL A 135 -12.16 2.38 -11.41
N LEU A 136 -13.05 1.80 -10.59
CA LEU A 136 -12.73 0.68 -9.73
C LEU A 136 -12.34 -0.57 -10.54
N ILE A 137 -13.18 -1.00 -11.49
CA ILE A 137 -12.91 -2.18 -12.33
C ILE A 137 -11.62 -2.01 -13.12
N LEU A 138 -11.43 -0.83 -13.72
CA LEU A 138 -10.28 -0.55 -14.55
C LEU A 138 -8.97 -0.50 -13.73
N SER A 139 -9.04 -0.02 -12.48
CA SER A 139 -7.89 0.00 -11.57
C SER A 139 -7.60 -1.36 -10.90
N LEU A 140 -8.61 -2.23 -10.75
CA LEU A 140 -8.45 -3.60 -10.22
C LEU A 140 -8.04 -4.62 -11.29
N ALA A 141 -8.21 -4.31 -12.58
CA ALA A 141 -7.77 -5.17 -13.67
C ALA A 141 -6.30 -5.66 -13.54
N PRO A 142 -5.29 -4.79 -13.29
CA PRO A 142 -3.90 -5.24 -13.12
C PRO A 142 -3.73 -6.17 -11.91
N PHE A 143 -4.48 -5.96 -10.83
CA PHE A 143 -4.46 -6.85 -9.66
C PHE A 143 -4.86 -8.28 -10.05
N PHE A 144 -5.99 -8.45 -10.74
CA PHE A 144 -6.49 -9.77 -11.11
C PHE A 144 -5.59 -10.47 -12.14
N VAL A 145 -5.10 -9.73 -13.14
CA VAL A 145 -4.20 -10.29 -14.17
C VAL A 145 -2.89 -10.75 -13.54
N ASN A 146 -2.29 -9.92 -12.67
CA ASN A 146 -1.05 -10.28 -11.98
C ASN A 146 -1.27 -11.46 -11.02
N LEU A 147 -2.40 -11.49 -10.29
CA LEU A 147 -2.72 -12.59 -9.39
C LEU A 147 -2.86 -13.92 -10.14
N ILE A 148 -3.63 -13.94 -11.23
CA ILE A 148 -3.80 -15.14 -12.06
C ILE A 148 -2.46 -15.55 -12.66
N SER A 149 -1.67 -14.58 -13.14
CA SER A 149 -0.36 -14.84 -13.71
C SER A 149 0.57 -15.48 -12.67
N SER A 150 0.63 -14.93 -11.46
CA SER A 150 1.42 -15.47 -10.35
C SER A 150 1.01 -16.88 -9.96
N ILE A 151 -0.29 -17.17 -9.88
CA ILE A 151 -0.80 -18.49 -9.48
C ILE A 151 -0.46 -19.57 -10.52
N VAL A 152 -0.53 -19.22 -11.82
CA VAL A 152 -0.39 -20.18 -12.92
C VAL A 152 1.07 -20.38 -13.34
N TRP A 153 1.86 -19.32 -13.40
CA TRP A 153 3.17 -19.34 -14.08
C TRP A 153 4.37 -19.35 -13.14
N VAL A 154 4.19 -19.02 -11.87
CA VAL A 154 5.30 -19.00 -10.91
C VAL A 154 5.38 -20.35 -10.21
N LYS A 155 6.52 -21.03 -10.38
CA LYS A 155 6.88 -22.20 -9.56
C LYS A 155 8.03 -21.83 -8.64
N SER A 156 7.93 -22.23 -7.38
CA SER A 156 9.02 -22.09 -6.43
C SER A 156 9.98 -23.28 -6.53
N ALA A 157 11.27 -23.02 -6.54
CA ALA A 157 12.31 -24.02 -6.38
C ALA A 157 13.12 -23.72 -5.10
N ASN A 158 13.47 -24.77 -4.37
CA ASN A 158 14.39 -24.65 -3.23
C ASN A 158 15.82 -24.61 -3.76
N LEU A 159 16.54 -23.53 -3.48
CA LEU A 159 17.94 -23.38 -3.84
C LEU A 159 18.83 -23.71 -2.65
N PRO A 160 20.06 -24.20 -2.91
CA PRO A 160 21.03 -24.37 -1.84
C PRO A 160 21.33 -23.02 -1.17
N PRO A 161 21.82 -23.04 0.09
CA PRO A 161 22.27 -21.83 0.78
C PRO A 161 23.24 -21.03 -0.09
N PRO A 162 23.15 -19.68 -0.11
CA PRO A 162 22.37 -18.82 0.79
C PRO A 162 21.01 -18.35 0.26
N LEU A 163 20.55 -18.83 -0.89
CA LEU A 163 19.37 -18.25 -1.56
C LEU A 163 18.03 -18.81 -1.05
N PHE A 164 18.03 -20.03 -0.50
CA PHE A 164 16.90 -20.78 0.08
C PHE A 164 15.68 -20.98 -0.85
N CYS A 165 15.08 -19.88 -1.28
CA CYS A 165 13.87 -19.80 -2.07
C CYS A 165 14.07 -18.94 -3.31
N SER A 166 13.90 -19.52 -4.50
CA SER A 166 13.81 -18.73 -5.74
C SER A 166 12.52 -19.03 -6.48
N GLN A 167 12.05 -18.02 -7.21
CA GLN A 167 10.98 -18.16 -8.17
C GLN A 167 11.58 -18.52 -9.52
N GLU A 168 11.12 -19.63 -10.09
CA GLU A 168 11.36 -19.96 -11.50
C GLU A 168 10.15 -19.49 -12.29
N ASN A 169 10.38 -18.48 -13.15
CA ASN A 169 9.34 -17.94 -13.99
C ASN A 169 9.25 -18.79 -15.26
N LEU A 170 8.29 -19.73 -15.30
CA LEU A 170 8.07 -20.62 -16.45
C LEU A 170 7.22 -19.96 -17.54
N THR A 171 7.03 -18.64 -17.45
CA THR A 171 6.27 -17.89 -18.45
C THR A 171 6.90 -18.11 -19.82
N PRO A 172 6.20 -18.71 -20.80
CA PRO A 172 6.73 -18.86 -22.14
C PRO A 172 6.99 -17.46 -22.74
N ALA A 173 8.21 -17.24 -23.22
CA ALA A 173 8.56 -15.99 -23.91
C ALA A 173 7.66 -15.78 -25.14
N PRO A 174 7.35 -14.53 -25.55
CA PRO A 174 6.83 -13.39 -24.80
C PRO A 174 5.36 -13.19 -25.20
N ILE A 175 4.40 -13.59 -24.38
CA ILE A 175 3.06 -13.00 -24.50
C ILE A 175 3.15 -11.68 -23.74
N SER A 176 3.23 -10.55 -24.45
CA SER A 176 3.40 -9.20 -23.94
C SER A 176 2.18 -8.68 -23.15
N LEU A 177 1.60 -9.51 -22.28
CA LEU A 177 0.49 -9.18 -21.38
C LEU A 177 0.87 -8.07 -20.39
N ILE A 178 2.16 -7.91 -20.10
CA ILE A 178 2.69 -6.83 -19.25
C ILE A 178 2.42 -5.46 -19.90
N SER A 179 2.40 -5.36 -21.23
CA SER A 179 2.12 -4.10 -21.92
C SER A 179 0.63 -3.71 -21.90
N GLU A 180 -0.27 -4.68 -21.81
CA GLU A 180 -1.71 -4.42 -21.89
C GLU A 180 -2.31 -4.00 -20.54
N THR A 181 -1.78 -4.52 -19.44
CA THR A 181 -2.29 -4.19 -18.09
C THR A 181 -1.98 -2.76 -17.67
N GLN A 182 -0.82 -2.21 -18.09
CA GLN A 182 -0.45 -0.82 -17.79
C GLN A 182 -1.41 0.19 -18.42
N LEU A 183 -1.95 -0.12 -19.60
CA LEU A 183 -2.90 0.75 -20.30
C LEU A 183 -4.18 0.96 -19.48
N SER A 184 -4.68 -0.08 -18.81
CA SER A 184 -5.88 0.02 -17.97
C SER A 184 -5.70 1.03 -16.84
N LEU A 185 -4.57 0.97 -16.13
CA LEU A 185 -4.27 1.89 -15.04
C LEU A 185 -4.12 3.34 -15.53
N ILE A 186 -3.42 3.54 -16.66
CA ILE A 186 -3.28 4.87 -17.27
C ILE A 186 -4.64 5.46 -17.64
N ILE A 187 -5.52 4.65 -18.25
CA ILE A 187 -6.87 5.11 -18.59
C ILE A 187 -7.67 5.43 -17.32
N ALA A 188 -7.55 4.63 -16.26
CA ALA A 188 -8.21 4.90 -14.99
C ALA A 188 -7.76 6.25 -14.40
N ASP A 189 -6.45 6.52 -14.39
CA ASP A 189 -5.89 7.79 -13.92
C ASP A 189 -6.35 8.97 -14.77
N LEU A 190 -6.39 8.82 -16.11
CA LEU A 190 -6.92 9.85 -17.01
C LEU A 190 -8.39 10.15 -16.69
N VAL A 191 -9.21 9.14 -16.44
CA VAL A 191 -10.63 9.33 -16.05
C VAL A 191 -10.72 10.10 -14.74
N VAL A 192 -9.93 9.73 -13.72
CA VAL A 192 -9.91 10.42 -12.41
C VAL A 192 -9.46 11.88 -12.57
N ILE A 193 -8.42 12.13 -13.37
CA ILE A 193 -7.93 13.49 -13.67
C ILE A 193 -9.01 14.30 -14.39
N LEU A 194 -9.68 13.74 -15.40
CA LEU A 194 -10.73 14.43 -16.16
C LEU A 194 -11.94 14.76 -15.28
N VAL A 195 -12.37 13.84 -14.42
CA VAL A 195 -13.47 14.08 -13.45
C VAL A 195 -13.08 15.17 -12.46
N THR A 196 -11.85 15.12 -11.94
CA THR A 196 -11.33 16.13 -11.01
C THR A 196 -11.23 17.50 -11.67
N TRP A 197 -10.74 17.55 -12.91
CA TRP A 197 -10.63 18.78 -13.69
C TRP A 197 -12.00 19.40 -13.94
N ARG A 198 -12.98 18.60 -14.37
CA ARG A 198 -14.35 19.06 -14.62
C ARG A 198 -15.00 19.61 -13.35
N ALA A 199 -14.86 18.91 -12.22
CA ALA A 199 -15.40 19.37 -10.94
C ALA A 199 -14.75 20.69 -10.51
N THR A 200 -13.42 20.80 -10.63
CA THR A 200 -12.66 22.03 -10.32
C THR A 200 -13.11 23.20 -11.20
N TYR A 201 -13.26 22.96 -12.50
CA TYR A 201 -13.69 23.97 -13.46
C TYR A 201 -15.11 24.47 -13.16
N LYS A 202 -16.03 23.57 -12.75
CA LYS A 202 -17.39 23.93 -12.35
C LYS A 202 -17.38 24.89 -11.16
N VAL A 203 -16.59 24.60 -10.12
CA VAL A 203 -16.45 25.46 -8.92
C VAL A 203 -15.89 26.83 -9.28
N ILE A 204 -14.86 26.90 -10.13
CA ILE A 204 -14.25 28.16 -10.57
C ILE A 204 -15.27 29.00 -11.37
N LYS A 205 -16.06 28.36 -12.23
CA LYS A 205 -17.09 29.04 -13.03
C LYS A 205 -18.20 29.62 -12.15
N GLU A 206 -18.66 28.87 -11.16
CA GLU A 206 -19.73 29.31 -10.23
C GLU A 206 -19.27 30.41 -9.28
N THR A 207 -17.98 30.44 -8.91
CA THR A 207 -17.40 31.50 -8.07
C THR A 207 -17.04 32.79 -8.84
N GLY A 208 -17.37 32.87 -10.14
CA GLY A 208 -17.38 34.12 -10.90
C GLY A 208 -16.02 34.83 -11.04
N GLY A 209 -14.91 34.10 -10.91
CA GLY A 209 -13.56 34.69 -10.98
C GLY A 209 -13.21 35.63 -9.82
N LEU A 210 -14.01 35.68 -8.75
CA LEU A 210 -13.79 36.57 -7.61
C LEU A 210 -12.56 36.15 -6.78
N LEU A 211 -12.24 34.86 -6.80
CA LEU A 211 -11.02 34.32 -6.24
C LEU A 211 -9.90 34.37 -7.29
N LYS A 212 -9.17 35.50 -7.30
CA LYS A 212 -7.88 35.68 -8.00
C LYS A 212 -6.76 34.81 -7.40
N THR A 213 -7.10 33.70 -6.76
CA THR A 213 -6.15 32.75 -6.18
C THR A 213 -5.53 31.94 -7.32
N SER A 214 -4.20 31.90 -7.31
CA SER A 214 -3.38 31.18 -8.31
C SER A 214 -3.92 29.77 -8.58
N ILE A 215 -3.85 29.29 -9.82
CA ILE A 215 -4.12 27.88 -10.17
C ILE A 215 -3.28 26.96 -9.28
N THR A 216 -2.05 27.34 -8.95
CA THR A 216 -1.23 26.61 -7.98
C THR A 216 -1.91 26.58 -6.63
N GLN A 217 -2.51 27.66 -6.14
CA GLN A 217 -3.31 27.63 -4.92
C GLN A 217 -4.55 26.77 -5.08
N VAL A 218 -5.26 26.72 -6.21
CA VAL A 218 -6.46 25.88 -6.38
C VAL A 218 -6.12 24.40 -6.56
N LEU A 219 -5.00 24.09 -7.21
CA LEU A 219 -4.51 22.73 -7.45
C LEU A 219 -3.82 22.20 -6.20
N LEU A 220 -3.00 23.03 -5.55
CA LEU A 220 -2.52 22.82 -4.18
C LEU A 220 -3.71 22.75 -3.24
N PHE A 221 -4.79 23.54 -3.38
CA PHE A 221 -6.02 23.44 -2.58
C PHE A 221 -6.91 22.29 -3.03
N ASN A 222 -6.73 21.61 -4.16
CA ASN A 222 -7.42 20.35 -4.43
C ASN A 222 -6.61 19.15 -3.92
N VAL A 223 -5.29 19.28 -3.94
CA VAL A 223 -4.35 18.38 -3.26
C VAL A 223 -4.35 18.62 -1.73
N LEU A 224 -4.74 19.82 -1.27
CA LEU A 224 -4.78 20.30 0.13
C LEU A 224 -6.19 20.66 0.62
N MET A 225 -7.29 20.54 -0.14
CA MET A 225 -8.69 20.55 0.40
C MET A 225 -8.99 19.30 1.22
N GLN A 226 -7.97 18.47 1.28
CA GLN A 226 -7.71 17.43 2.21
C GLN A 226 -7.13 17.95 3.57
N ARG A 227 -6.94 19.26 3.75
CA ARG A 227 -6.67 19.95 5.01
C ARG A 227 -7.63 21.12 5.17
N PRO A 228 -8.48 21.17 6.21
CA PRO A 228 -8.93 22.46 6.71
C PRO A 228 -7.94 22.93 7.81
N VAL A 229 -7.91 24.26 8.00
CA VAL A 229 -7.40 24.97 9.20
C VAL A 229 -5.96 25.51 9.17
N ASN A 230 -5.91 26.84 9.03
CA ASN A 230 -5.05 27.86 9.65
C ASN A 230 -3.51 27.71 9.59
N GLN A 231 -2.94 28.22 8.51
CA GLN A 231 -1.50 28.27 8.25
C GLN A 231 -0.72 29.38 8.99
N SER A 232 -1.33 30.16 9.90
CA SER A 232 -0.61 31.26 10.58
C SER A 232 0.15 30.86 11.86
N ALA A 233 0.02 29.63 12.36
CA ALA A 233 0.62 29.24 13.65
C ALA A 233 1.83 28.29 13.58
N LEU A 234 2.05 27.57 12.47
CA LEU A 234 3.04 26.47 12.43
C LEU A 234 4.35 26.77 11.70
N ALA A 235 4.48 27.93 11.06
CA ALA A 235 5.74 28.35 10.43
C ALA A 235 6.81 28.82 11.44
N ALA A 236 6.49 28.93 12.73
CA ALA A 236 7.39 29.46 13.75
C ALA A 236 8.04 28.41 14.67
N GLN A 237 7.72 27.11 14.56
CA GLN A 237 8.09 26.14 15.61
C GLN A 237 9.02 24.98 15.19
N TYR A 238 9.43 24.85 13.92
CA TYR A 238 10.21 23.69 13.46
C TYR A 238 11.41 24.03 12.56
N LEU A 239 12.29 24.93 13.01
CA LEU A 239 13.68 24.97 12.53
C LEU A 239 14.65 24.82 13.70
N PRO A 240 15.08 23.58 14.03
CA PRO A 240 16.30 23.40 14.79
C PRO A 240 17.51 23.47 13.85
N ASN A 241 18.41 24.41 14.14
CA ASN A 241 19.79 24.45 13.65
C ASN A 241 20.46 23.09 13.90
N TYR A 242 20.88 22.40 12.84
CA TYR A 242 21.75 21.23 12.97
C TYR A 242 23.19 21.62 12.59
N PRO A 243 24.17 21.40 13.48
CA PRO A 243 25.57 21.65 13.17
C PRO A 243 26.16 20.48 12.38
N ASP A 244 26.96 20.87 11.41
CA ASP A 244 27.79 20.07 10.53
C ASP A 244 28.76 19.17 11.32
N ARG A 245 28.76 17.86 11.04
CA ARG A 245 29.84 16.97 11.52
C ARG A 245 30.09 15.79 10.57
N SER A 246 31.24 15.89 9.93
CA SER A 246 31.96 14.87 9.18
C SER A 246 31.92 13.47 9.79
N LEU A 247 31.56 12.45 9.01
CA LEU A 247 31.82 11.06 9.36
C LEU A 247 32.86 10.47 8.40
N ARG A 248 34.02 10.16 9.00
CA ARG A 248 35.14 9.44 8.37
C ARG A 248 34.75 7.98 8.15
N THR A 249 35.20 7.50 7.01
CA THR A 249 35.37 6.10 6.61
C THR A 249 36.14 5.29 7.65
N SER A 250 35.60 4.13 8.03
CA SER A 250 36.36 3.01 8.58
C SER A 250 35.92 1.71 7.90
N LEU A 251 36.79 1.24 7.01
CA LEU A 251 36.73 -0.08 6.36
C LEU A 251 37.16 -1.12 7.40
N HIS A 252 36.28 -2.05 7.76
CA HIS A 252 36.66 -3.26 8.49
C HIS A 252 36.63 -4.45 7.52
N THR A 253 37.83 -4.91 7.18
CA THR A 253 38.10 -6.20 6.55
C THR A 253 37.77 -7.32 7.53
N SER A 254 36.72 -8.09 7.24
CA SER A 254 36.41 -9.33 7.96
C SER A 254 36.99 -10.53 7.20
N ALA A 255 37.65 -11.39 7.98
CA ALA A 255 38.43 -12.53 7.53
C ALA A 255 37.54 -13.63 6.91
N LEU A 256 38.03 -14.21 5.82
CA LEU A 256 37.51 -15.41 5.18
C LEU A 256 37.87 -16.64 6.01
N GLU A 257 36.87 -17.39 6.45
CA GLU A 257 37.06 -18.76 6.96
C GLU A 257 37.28 -19.75 5.81
N PRO A 258 38.13 -20.78 5.99
CA PRO A 258 38.38 -21.80 4.97
C PRO A 258 37.24 -22.84 4.94
N VAL A 259 36.51 -22.86 3.81
CA VAL A 259 35.49 -23.87 3.49
C VAL A 259 36.14 -25.23 3.22
N ARG A 260 35.66 -26.27 3.91
CA ARG A 260 36.10 -27.67 3.74
C ARG A 260 35.67 -28.24 2.38
N PRO A 261 36.55 -28.94 1.64
CA PRO A 261 36.20 -29.61 0.40
C PRO A 261 35.60 -30.99 0.68
N GLY A 262 34.36 -31.26 0.22
CA GLY A 262 33.75 -32.57 0.45
C GLY A 262 32.52 -32.96 -0.36
N THR A 263 31.89 -32.08 -1.13
CA THR A 263 30.65 -32.41 -1.86
C THR A 263 30.78 -32.15 -3.35
N ARG A 264 30.61 -33.21 -4.15
CA ARG A 264 30.51 -33.15 -5.61
C ARG A 264 29.25 -32.35 -5.99
N LEU A 265 29.45 -31.11 -6.43
CA LEU A 265 28.44 -30.32 -7.14
C LEU A 265 28.22 -30.93 -8.53
N THR A 266 27.14 -31.68 -8.70
CA THR A 266 26.64 -32.04 -10.03
C THR A 266 25.73 -30.92 -10.54
N HIS A 267 26.10 -30.34 -11.68
CA HIS A 267 25.24 -29.56 -12.58
C HIS A 267 24.48 -28.37 -11.95
N ILE A 268 25.15 -27.22 -11.82
CA ILE A 268 24.46 -25.94 -11.66
C ILE A 268 23.85 -25.56 -13.02
N PRO A 269 22.53 -25.38 -13.15
CA PRO A 269 21.94 -24.89 -14.39
C PRO A 269 22.45 -23.49 -14.69
N SER A 270 23.06 -23.31 -15.87
CA SER A 270 23.69 -22.07 -16.35
C SER A 270 22.68 -20.99 -16.79
N GLN A 271 21.52 -20.90 -16.13
CA GLN A 271 20.43 -19.98 -16.49
C GLN A 271 20.12 -18.92 -15.42
N ILE A 272 20.99 -18.72 -14.43
CA ILE A 272 20.89 -17.60 -13.48
C ILE A 272 21.49 -16.33 -14.13
N THR A 273 20.97 -15.87 -15.27
CA THR A 273 21.56 -14.74 -16.01
C THR A 273 20.84 -13.42 -15.86
N THR A 274 19.82 -13.30 -15.01
CA THR A 274 19.13 -12.02 -14.79
C THR A 274 18.66 -11.85 -13.35
N PHE A 275 19.58 -11.73 -12.39
CA PHE A 275 19.35 -10.96 -11.15
C PHE A 275 19.65 -9.47 -11.40
N GLY A 276 19.26 -8.98 -12.59
CA GLY A 276 19.56 -7.63 -13.06
C GLY A 276 18.59 -6.62 -12.46
N ASP A 277 19.16 -5.61 -11.81
CA ASP A 277 18.55 -4.29 -11.53
C ASP A 277 17.13 -4.31 -10.98
N VAL A 278 16.92 -5.02 -9.85
CA VAL A 278 15.75 -4.73 -9.03
C VAL A 278 15.94 -3.32 -8.47
N SER A 279 15.35 -2.33 -9.16
CA SER A 279 15.31 -0.96 -8.68
C SER A 279 14.63 -0.94 -7.31
N TYR A 280 15.29 -0.40 -6.30
CA TYR A 280 14.76 -0.25 -4.94
C TYR A 280 13.78 0.92 -4.81
N VAL A 281 13.75 1.77 -5.83
CA VAL A 281 12.95 2.99 -5.86
C VAL A 281 11.45 2.68 -5.71
N PRO A 282 10.84 1.69 -6.38
CA PRO A 282 9.42 1.37 -6.23
C PRO A 282 9.07 0.91 -4.82
N ALA A 283 9.83 -0.03 -4.22
CA ALA A 283 9.56 -0.51 -2.86
C ALA A 283 9.66 0.62 -1.82
N PHE A 284 10.66 1.50 -1.99
CA PHE A 284 10.79 2.70 -1.16
C PHE A 284 9.60 3.66 -1.34
N LEU A 285 9.22 3.93 -2.59
CA LEU A 285 8.10 4.82 -2.91
C LEU A 285 6.78 4.26 -2.38
N ASP A 286 6.54 2.97 -2.47
CA ASP A 286 5.30 2.34 -2.01
C ASP A 286 5.13 2.50 -0.49
N LEU A 287 6.20 2.26 0.27
CA LEU A 287 6.19 2.44 1.73
C LEU A 287 6.02 3.92 2.11
N LEU A 288 6.74 4.82 1.42
CA LEU A 288 6.65 6.25 1.68
C LEU A 288 5.27 6.79 1.33
N MET A 289 4.69 6.38 0.21
CA MET A 289 3.33 6.74 -0.18
C MET A 289 2.29 6.19 0.80
N SER A 290 2.48 4.98 1.31
CA SER A 290 1.63 4.42 2.38
C SER A 290 1.69 5.28 3.65
N ILE A 291 2.88 5.63 4.12
CA ILE A 291 3.07 6.49 5.31
C ILE A 291 2.40 7.84 5.10
N LEU A 292 2.65 8.50 3.96
CA LEU A 292 2.06 9.79 3.63
C LEU A 292 0.53 9.71 3.55
N ASN A 293 -0.02 8.67 2.91
CA ASN A 293 -1.46 8.47 2.81
C ASN A 293 -2.11 8.19 4.18
N ALA A 294 -1.44 7.44 5.06
CA ALA A 294 -1.93 7.17 6.40
C ALA A 294 -1.94 8.44 7.27
N ASP A 295 -0.85 9.19 7.27
CA ASP A 295 -0.75 10.46 8.01
C ASP A 295 -1.75 11.49 7.47
N PHE A 296 -1.96 11.45 6.15
CA PHE A 296 -2.98 12.24 5.50
C PHE A 296 -4.40 11.93 6.03
N LEU A 297 -4.79 10.64 6.06
CA LEU A 297 -6.08 10.20 6.59
C LEU A 297 -6.26 10.50 8.08
N LEU A 298 -5.19 10.38 8.87
CA LEU A 298 -5.20 10.70 10.28
C LEU A 298 -5.44 12.19 10.52
N ASN A 299 -4.78 13.06 9.75
CA ASN A 299 -5.00 14.50 9.81
C ASN A 299 -6.44 14.90 9.43
N LEU A 300 -7.03 14.23 8.44
CA LEU A 300 -8.45 14.42 8.10
C LEU A 300 -9.36 14.09 9.27
N GLN A 301 -9.15 12.94 9.93
CA GLN A 301 -9.96 12.53 11.07
C GLN A 301 -9.83 13.51 12.24
N LYS A 302 -8.59 13.95 12.52
CA LYS A 302 -8.33 14.95 13.56
C LYS A 302 -9.09 16.24 13.29
N ALA A 303 -9.07 16.73 12.05
CA ALA A 303 -9.78 17.93 11.66
C ALA A 303 -11.32 17.78 11.69
N ALA A 304 -11.83 16.60 11.32
CA ALA A 304 -13.25 16.28 11.45
C ALA A 304 -13.69 16.28 12.92
N SER A 305 -12.91 15.65 13.80
CA SER A 305 -13.20 15.58 15.24
C SER A 305 -13.15 16.94 15.95
N SER A 306 -12.27 17.85 15.52
CA SER A 306 -12.22 19.20 16.11
C SER A 306 -13.42 20.04 15.70
N SER A 307 -13.90 19.88 14.47
CA SER A 307 -15.10 20.58 14.00
C SER A 307 -16.36 20.16 14.78
N SER A 308 -16.54 18.88 15.07
CA SER A 308 -17.72 18.39 15.79
C SER A 308 -17.76 18.90 17.24
N SER A 309 -16.61 19.02 17.90
CA SER A 309 -16.52 19.61 19.24
C SER A 309 -16.99 21.06 19.28
N SER A 310 -16.56 21.90 18.32
CA SER A 310 -16.96 23.31 18.27
C SER A 310 -18.46 23.49 18.03
N TYR A 311 -19.10 22.58 17.28
CA TYR A 311 -20.55 22.62 17.07
C TYR A 311 -21.33 22.18 18.32
N ALA A 312 -20.82 21.23 19.10
CA ALA A 312 -21.48 20.81 20.34
C ALA A 312 -21.57 21.96 21.36
N ASP A 313 -20.52 22.77 21.46
CA ASP A 313 -20.52 23.96 22.34
C ASP A 313 -21.42 25.08 21.79
N SER A 314 -21.54 25.19 20.46
CA SER A 314 -22.38 26.21 19.80
C SER A 314 -23.87 25.86 19.83
N ALA A 315 -24.21 24.56 19.77
CA ALA A 315 -25.59 24.08 19.78
C ALA A 315 -26.30 24.27 21.13
N GLN A 316 -25.55 24.51 22.22
CA GLN A 316 -26.15 24.90 23.50
C GLN A 316 -26.59 26.37 23.56
N LEU A 317 -26.24 27.21 22.57
CA LEU A 317 -26.46 28.66 22.65
C LEU A 317 -27.44 29.27 21.64
N GLY A 318 -28.10 28.49 20.77
CA GLY A 318 -29.03 29.12 19.83
C GLY A 318 -29.93 28.16 19.05
N SER A 319 -31.19 28.08 19.47
CA SER A 319 -32.31 27.59 18.66
C SER A 319 -32.56 28.55 17.50
N GLY A 320 -31.83 28.38 16.39
CA GLY A 320 -32.04 29.15 15.15
C GLY A 320 -31.33 28.49 13.98
N GLY A 321 -32.02 27.58 13.30
CA GLY A 321 -31.44 26.67 12.31
C GLY A 321 -30.94 27.33 11.02
N LEU A 322 -29.77 26.87 10.57
CA LEU A 322 -29.33 26.94 9.17
C LEU A 322 -28.64 25.60 8.80
N PRO A 323 -28.85 25.09 7.57
CA PRO A 323 -28.38 23.76 7.17
C PRO A 323 -26.91 23.82 6.71
N SER A 324 -26.00 23.23 7.48
CA SER A 324 -24.58 23.13 7.15
C SER A 324 -24.25 21.86 6.37
N LEU A 325 -23.39 22.02 5.36
CA LEU A 325 -22.82 21.02 4.46
C LEU A 325 -22.35 19.74 5.18
N ASN A 326 -23.12 18.67 4.99
CA ASN A 326 -22.99 17.41 5.72
C ASN A 326 -22.20 16.37 4.90
N PHE A 327 -20.93 16.66 4.62
CA PHE A 327 -20.08 15.74 3.83
C PHE A 327 -19.77 14.44 4.60
N ALA A 328 -19.74 14.51 5.93
CA ALA A 328 -19.53 13.34 6.79
C ALA A 328 -20.78 12.46 6.97
N ALA A 329 -21.99 13.05 7.01
CA ALA A 329 -23.22 12.26 7.12
C ALA A 329 -23.57 11.51 5.82
N ILE A 330 -23.19 12.02 4.64
CA ILE A 330 -23.47 11.33 3.36
C ILE A 330 -22.68 10.02 3.26
N SER A 331 -21.47 9.94 3.84
CA SER A 331 -20.71 8.69 3.90
C SER A 331 -21.30 7.68 4.90
N GLN A 332 -22.05 8.11 5.91
CA GLN A 332 -22.68 7.23 6.90
C GLN A 332 -24.13 6.85 6.51
N SER A 333 -24.90 7.75 5.88
CA SER A 333 -26.27 7.47 5.45
C SER A 333 -26.33 6.45 4.31
N ASN A 334 -25.31 6.39 3.45
CA ASN A 334 -25.26 5.44 2.34
C ASN A 334 -24.93 4.00 2.76
N HIS A 335 -24.41 3.77 3.97
CA HIS A 335 -24.23 2.42 4.51
C HIS A 335 -25.51 1.84 5.12
N ALA A 336 -26.46 2.68 5.57
CA ALA A 336 -27.76 2.21 6.06
C ALA A 336 -28.68 1.74 4.93
N GLY A 337 -28.51 2.27 3.71
CA GLY A 337 -29.33 1.90 2.54
C GLY A 337 -28.94 0.59 1.83
N PHE A 338 -27.78 0.00 2.14
CA PHE A 338 -27.31 -1.24 1.48
C PHE A 338 -27.72 -2.52 2.23
N ALA A 339 -28.28 -2.40 3.44
CA ALA A 339 -28.70 -3.54 4.26
C ALA A 339 -30.24 -3.73 4.33
N ALA A 340 -31.04 -2.86 3.70
CA ALA A 340 -32.49 -2.84 3.87
C ALA A 340 -33.30 -3.45 2.69
N ASP A 341 -32.63 -3.99 1.66
CA ASP A 341 -33.31 -4.44 0.42
C ASP A 341 -33.23 -5.97 0.18
N ALA A 342 -33.01 -6.77 1.24
CA ALA A 342 -32.86 -8.22 1.14
C ALA A 342 -34.00 -9.05 1.76
N ASP A 343 -35.00 -8.43 2.40
CA ASP A 343 -35.98 -9.16 3.25
C ASP A 343 -37.42 -9.22 2.70
N ASP A 344 -37.69 -8.84 1.45
CA ASP A 344 -39.07 -8.92 0.90
C ASP A 344 -39.14 -9.74 -0.41
N VAL A 345 -38.75 -11.02 -0.31
CA VAL A 345 -39.18 -12.05 -1.28
C VAL A 345 -40.18 -12.95 -0.56
N SER A 346 -41.41 -12.47 -0.47
CA SER A 346 -42.58 -13.25 -0.10
C SER A 346 -42.79 -14.39 -1.11
N LEU A 347 -42.47 -15.62 -0.69
CA LEU A 347 -42.81 -16.86 -1.38
C LEU A 347 -44.35 -16.99 -1.48
N PRO A 348 -44.91 -17.33 -2.65
CA PRO A 348 -46.34 -17.56 -2.79
C PRO A 348 -46.77 -18.82 -2.00
N GLU A 349 -47.74 -18.63 -1.10
CA GLU A 349 -48.49 -19.69 -0.42
C GLU A 349 -49.10 -20.66 -1.45
N ALA A 350 -48.68 -21.92 -1.36
CA ALA A 350 -49.31 -23.00 -2.10
C ALA A 350 -50.69 -23.31 -1.50
N SER A 351 -51.73 -23.04 -2.27
CA SER A 351 -53.12 -23.40 -1.95
C SER A 351 -53.31 -24.93 -1.98
N PRO A 352 -53.91 -25.56 -0.96
CA PRO A 352 -54.27 -26.97 -1.02
C PRO A 352 -55.64 -27.13 -1.70
N GLY A 353 -55.64 -27.62 -2.94
CA GLY A 353 -56.83 -28.00 -3.69
C GLY A 353 -57.00 -29.52 -3.75
N ALA A 354 -58.04 -30.00 -3.06
CA ALA A 354 -58.93 -31.15 -3.30
C ALA A 354 -58.42 -32.39 -4.06
#